data_AF-A0A1H7D1P3-F1
#
_entry.id   AF-A0A1H7D1P3-F1
#
_cell.length_a   1.000
_cell.length_b   1.000
_cell.length_c   1.000
_cell.angle_alpha   90.00
_cell.angle_beta   90.00
_cell.angle_gamma   90.00
#
_symmetry.space_group_name_H-M   'P 1'
#
loop_
_entity.id
_entity.type
_entity.pdbx_description
1 polymer ?
#
loop_
_entity_poly.entity_id
_entity_poly.type
_entity_poly.pdbx_seq_one_letter_code
_entity_poly.pdbx_strand_id
1 'polypeptide(L)'
;MPDITDLPVMTRADAVSLGFAGYNDVPHRCVDVPDGAFTITAKTSEGRRVTFCFMGKSYNGPARFCDIQFHDHGTTIPNADNGVSPTFNAFAITRGGRHIIDSRRLAEDEKPSILVLLMDEAEEEPAPLAPDRLPMKDRDLADLLNRAAAVITAPGSEIRSDREDLIDTLTAEAARRRR
;
A
#
# COMPACT_ATOMS: atom_id res chain seq x y z
N MET A 1 -21.39 9.06 -28.71
CA MET A 1 -20.28 8.39 -28.02
C MET A 1 -20.63 6.92 -27.92
N PRO A 2 -19.70 5.99 -28.17
CA PRO A 2 -19.94 4.57 -27.93
C PRO A 2 -20.30 4.34 -26.46
N ASP A 3 -21.17 3.37 -26.18
CA ASP A 3 -21.43 2.90 -24.82
C ASP A 3 -20.14 2.26 -24.26
N ILE A 4 -19.87 2.46 -22.97
CA ILE A 4 -18.78 1.77 -22.28
C ILE A 4 -18.98 0.25 -22.33
N THR A 5 -20.18 -0.25 -22.57
CA THR A 5 -20.40 -1.70 -22.77
C THR A 5 -19.86 -2.22 -24.12
N ASP A 6 -19.66 -1.35 -25.10
CA ASP A 6 -19.28 -1.72 -26.48
C ASP A 6 -17.77 -1.64 -26.77
N LEU A 7 -16.97 -1.13 -25.84
CA LEU A 7 -15.52 -1.02 -26.03
C LEU A 7 -14.86 -2.41 -25.90
N PRO A 8 -13.94 -2.78 -26.82
CA PRO A 8 -13.34 -4.11 -26.85
C PRO A 8 -12.65 -4.44 -25.52
N VAL A 9 -13.00 -5.61 -24.99
CA VAL A 9 -12.41 -6.19 -23.79
C VAL A 9 -11.36 -7.20 -24.24
N MET A 10 -10.12 -6.95 -23.87
CA MET A 10 -8.99 -7.85 -24.09
C MET A 10 -9.02 -8.99 -23.08
N THR A 11 -8.56 -10.17 -23.50
CA THR A 11 -8.26 -11.27 -22.58
C THR A 11 -6.99 -10.97 -21.80
N ARG A 12 -6.69 -11.78 -20.78
CA ARG A 12 -5.40 -11.74 -20.10
C ARG A 12 -4.23 -11.97 -21.05
N ALA A 13 -4.36 -12.92 -21.97
CA ALA A 13 -3.29 -13.25 -22.91
C ALA A 13 -2.96 -12.05 -23.80
N ASP A 14 -4.01 -11.37 -24.30
CA ASP A 14 -3.86 -10.15 -25.09
C ASP A 14 -3.17 -9.04 -24.27
N ALA A 15 -3.66 -8.78 -23.06
CA ALA A 15 -3.10 -7.76 -22.17
C ALA A 15 -1.61 -8.01 -21.88
N VAL A 16 -1.24 -9.25 -21.53
CA VAL A 16 0.16 -9.63 -21.27
C VAL A 16 1.01 -9.51 -22.52
N SER A 17 0.50 -9.89 -23.69
CA SER A 17 1.24 -9.79 -24.96
C SER A 17 1.58 -8.34 -25.34
N LEU A 18 0.78 -7.39 -24.87
CA LEU A 18 0.98 -5.94 -25.04
C LEU A 18 1.76 -5.29 -23.89
N GLY A 19 2.22 -6.07 -22.90
CA GLY A 19 2.99 -5.59 -21.76
C GLY A 19 2.17 -5.04 -20.59
N PHE A 20 0.84 -5.21 -20.59
CA PHE A 20 -0.01 -4.87 -19.46
C PHE A 20 -0.04 -5.99 -18.40
N ALA A 21 -0.48 -5.62 -17.20
CA ALA A 21 -0.72 -6.59 -16.14
C ALA A 21 -1.93 -7.48 -16.48
N GLY A 22 -1.77 -8.79 -16.33
CA GLY A 22 -2.80 -9.79 -16.64
C GLY A 22 -3.67 -10.22 -15.45
N TYR A 23 -3.88 -9.35 -14.46
CA TYR A 23 -4.53 -9.65 -13.17
C TYR A 23 -5.61 -10.74 -13.24
N ASN A 24 -5.45 -11.83 -12.47
CA ASN A 24 -6.44 -12.88 -12.20
C ASN A 24 -7.30 -13.38 -13.37
N ASP A 25 -6.80 -13.31 -14.61
CA ASP A 25 -7.54 -13.69 -15.81
C ASP A 25 -8.88 -12.93 -16.00
N VAL A 26 -8.91 -11.66 -15.59
CA VAL A 26 -10.10 -10.82 -15.72
C VAL A 26 -10.12 -10.05 -17.05
N PRO A 27 -11.32 -9.71 -17.57
CA PRO A 27 -11.53 -8.72 -18.62
C PRO A 27 -10.64 -7.47 -18.49
N HIS A 28 -9.91 -7.12 -19.55
CA HIS A 28 -9.05 -5.95 -19.57
C HIS A 28 -9.54 -4.91 -20.56
N ARG A 29 -9.61 -3.64 -20.13
CA ARG A 29 -9.90 -2.51 -21.01
C ARG A 29 -8.76 -1.51 -20.98
N CYS A 30 -8.12 -1.32 -22.13
CA CYS A 30 -7.16 -0.26 -22.33
C CYS A 30 -7.88 1.03 -22.73
N VAL A 31 -7.47 2.15 -22.15
CA VAL A 31 -7.90 3.49 -22.56
C VAL A 31 -6.65 4.26 -22.94
N ASP A 32 -6.55 4.66 -24.20
CA ASP A 32 -5.47 5.52 -24.65
C ASP A 32 -5.67 6.93 -24.08
N VAL A 33 -4.74 7.35 -23.23
CA VAL A 33 -4.77 8.66 -22.59
C VAL A 33 -4.13 9.68 -23.53
N PRO A 34 -4.86 10.73 -23.96
CA PRO A 34 -4.29 11.77 -24.83
C PRO A 34 -3.27 12.63 -24.07
N ASP A 35 -2.46 13.38 -24.80
CA ASP A 35 -1.64 14.44 -24.23
C ASP A 35 -2.51 15.53 -23.56
N GLY A 36 -1.98 16.11 -22.48
CA GLY A 36 -2.71 17.04 -21.61
C GLY A 36 -3.32 16.37 -20.38
N ALA A 37 -4.03 17.16 -19.57
CA ALA A 37 -4.73 16.65 -18.39
C ALA A 37 -5.95 15.81 -18.82
N PHE A 38 -6.08 14.60 -18.27
CA PHE A 38 -7.17 13.69 -18.61
C PHE A 38 -7.58 12.84 -17.40
N THR A 39 -8.88 12.61 -17.23
CA THR A 39 -9.41 11.79 -16.13
C THR A 39 -10.15 10.57 -16.62
N ILE A 40 -10.02 9.47 -15.88
CA ILE A 40 -10.80 8.24 -16.06
C ILE A 40 -11.47 7.93 -14.73
N THR A 41 -12.77 7.64 -14.74
CA THR A 41 -13.52 7.29 -13.53
C THR A 41 -14.14 5.91 -13.70
N ALA A 42 -14.08 5.11 -12.64
CA ALA A 42 -14.78 3.85 -12.52
C ALA A 42 -15.80 3.91 -11.37
N LYS A 43 -16.90 3.17 -11.53
CA LYS A 43 -17.93 2.99 -10.50
C LYS A 43 -18.25 1.51 -10.39
N THR A 44 -18.21 0.96 -9.18
CA THR A 44 -18.59 -0.44 -8.92
C THR A 44 -20.11 -0.61 -8.96
N SER A 45 -20.59 -1.86 -8.96
CA SER A 45 -22.01 -2.18 -8.81
C SER A 45 -22.61 -1.69 -7.48
N GLU A 46 -21.77 -1.56 -6.45
CA GLU A 46 -22.16 -1.01 -5.13
C GLU A 46 -22.11 0.52 -5.10
N GLY A 47 -21.78 1.17 -6.22
CA GLY A 47 -21.77 2.62 -6.30
C GLY A 47 -20.47 3.28 -5.84
N ARG A 48 -19.45 2.51 -5.44
CA ARG A 48 -18.12 2.99 -5.06
C ARG A 48 -17.39 3.57 -6.26
N ARG A 49 -16.83 4.78 -6.15
CA ARG A 49 -16.28 5.60 -7.23
C ARG A 49 -14.81 5.85 -6.99
N VAL A 50 -14.02 5.65 -8.05
CA VAL A 50 -12.60 6.02 -8.09
C VAL A 50 -12.32 6.84 -9.33
N THR A 51 -11.53 7.90 -9.19
CA THR A 51 -11.04 8.72 -10.29
C THR A 51 -9.52 8.66 -10.37
N PHE A 52 -9.02 8.46 -11.59
CA PHE A 52 -7.62 8.54 -11.97
C PHE A 52 -7.42 9.84 -12.76
N CYS A 53 -6.50 10.70 -12.32
CA CYS A 53 -6.16 11.95 -12.99
C CYS A 53 -4.75 11.87 -13.55
N PHE A 54 -4.62 11.80 -14.87
CA PHE A 54 -3.36 11.78 -15.57
C PHE A 54 -2.92 13.22 -15.86
N MET A 55 -1.75 13.60 -15.36
CA MET A 55 -1.22 14.95 -15.54
C MET A 55 0.25 14.94 -15.96
N GLY A 56 0.62 15.92 -16.78
CA GLY A 56 1.99 16.16 -17.22
C GLY A 56 2.72 17.21 -16.38
N LYS A 57 4.02 17.36 -16.62
CA LYS A 57 4.79 18.53 -16.11
C LYS A 57 4.50 19.81 -16.90
N SER A 58 4.02 19.66 -18.14
CA SER A 58 3.60 20.74 -19.03
C SER A 58 2.11 20.57 -19.38
N TYR A 59 1.45 21.66 -19.73
CA TYR A 59 0.00 21.70 -19.90
C TYR A 59 -0.54 20.80 -21.03
N ASN A 60 0.23 20.65 -22.12
CA ASN A 60 -0.15 19.86 -23.31
C ASN A 60 0.79 18.68 -23.58
N GLY A 61 1.58 18.27 -22.59
CA GLY A 61 2.52 17.16 -22.75
C GLY A 61 1.92 15.82 -22.31
N PRO A 62 2.65 14.72 -22.55
CA PRO A 62 2.27 13.40 -22.05
C PRO A 62 2.23 13.39 -20.52
N ALA A 63 1.33 12.57 -19.98
CA ALA A 63 1.25 12.36 -18.54
C ALA A 63 2.58 11.83 -17.95
N ARG A 64 2.88 12.27 -16.73
CA ARG A 64 4.09 11.91 -15.96
C ARG A 64 3.78 11.44 -14.54
N PHE A 65 2.55 11.64 -14.08
CA PHE A 65 2.03 11.10 -12.84
C PHE A 65 0.52 10.87 -12.96
N CYS A 66 -0.02 10.03 -12.08
CA CYS A 66 -1.44 9.74 -11.97
C CYS A 66 -1.86 9.93 -10.53
N ASP A 67 -2.73 10.90 -10.28
CA ASP A 67 -3.39 11.03 -8.98
C ASP A 67 -4.57 10.06 -8.92
N ILE A 68 -4.84 9.51 -7.76
CA ILE A 68 -5.96 8.60 -7.51
C ILE A 68 -6.79 9.16 -6.37
N GLN A 69 -8.09 9.26 -6.57
CA GLN A 69 -9.04 9.66 -5.53
C GLN A 69 -10.16 8.64 -5.44
N PHE A 70 -10.36 8.12 -4.24
CA PHE A 70 -11.55 7.35 -3.87
C PHE A 70 -12.54 8.29 -3.17
N HIS A 71 -13.80 8.22 -3.58
CA HIS A 71 -14.79 9.24 -3.19
C HIS A 71 -15.71 8.81 -2.06
N ASP A 72 -15.74 7.52 -1.73
CA ASP A 72 -16.83 6.92 -0.95
C ASP A 72 -16.35 6.29 0.38
N HIS A 73 -15.15 6.61 0.85
CA HIS A 73 -14.68 6.17 2.18
C HIS A 73 -15.52 6.74 3.34
N GLY A 74 -16.20 7.87 3.12
CA GLY A 74 -17.06 8.50 4.14
C GLY A 74 -16.36 9.46 5.10
N THR A 75 -15.06 9.71 4.94
CA THR A 75 -14.31 10.68 5.75
C THR A 75 -13.49 11.64 4.88
N THR A 76 -13.18 12.82 5.43
CA THR A 76 -12.49 13.90 4.70
C THR A 76 -11.45 14.62 5.55
N ILE A 77 -10.45 15.22 4.91
CA ILE A 77 -9.45 16.13 5.51
C ILE A 77 -9.46 17.51 4.84
N PRO A 78 -9.08 18.59 5.54
CA PRO A 78 -8.86 19.90 4.90
C PRO A 78 -7.83 19.83 3.77
N ASN A 79 -8.01 20.61 2.72
CA ASN A 79 -7.10 20.67 1.58
C ASN A 79 -6.53 22.07 1.33
N ALA A 80 -5.61 22.19 0.36
CA ALA A 80 -4.87 23.43 0.09
C ALA A 80 -5.75 24.58 -0.42
N ASP A 81 -6.94 24.28 -0.95
CA ASP A 81 -7.88 25.26 -1.53
C ASP A 81 -8.96 25.70 -0.54
N ASN A 82 -8.70 25.58 0.77
CA ASN A 82 -9.68 25.78 1.86
C ASN A 82 -10.93 24.90 1.75
N GLY A 83 -10.87 23.83 0.97
CA GLY A 83 -11.92 22.81 0.86
C GLY A 83 -11.61 21.58 1.70
N VAL A 84 -12.27 20.48 1.35
CA VAL A 84 -12.01 19.15 1.91
C VAL A 84 -11.70 18.16 0.80
N SER A 85 -10.83 17.18 1.10
CA SER A 85 -10.57 16.03 0.24
C SER A 85 -11.03 14.76 0.93
N PRO A 86 -11.67 13.81 0.22
CA PRO A 86 -11.95 12.49 0.78
C PRO A 86 -10.63 11.80 1.15
N THR A 87 -10.65 11.03 2.23
CA THR A 87 -9.56 10.12 2.57
C THR A 87 -9.84 8.73 2.03
N PHE A 88 -8.81 7.88 2.02
CA PHE A 88 -8.93 6.49 1.65
C PHE A 88 -7.76 5.70 2.24
N ASN A 89 -7.96 4.40 2.37
CA ASN A 89 -6.92 3.48 2.77
C ASN A 89 -6.22 2.90 1.53
N ALA A 90 -4.90 2.81 1.58
CA ALA A 90 -4.10 2.21 0.52
C ALA A 90 -2.81 1.63 1.06
N PHE A 91 -2.29 0.61 0.38
CA PHE A 91 -0.96 0.07 0.66
C PHE A 91 -0.27 -0.32 -0.64
N ALA A 92 1.05 -0.36 -0.62
CA ALA A 92 1.82 -0.89 -1.73
C ALA A 92 2.31 -2.30 -1.42
N ILE A 93 2.32 -3.17 -2.44
CA ILE A 93 2.93 -4.49 -2.38
C ILE A 93 4.39 -4.33 -2.80
N THR A 94 5.31 -4.63 -1.90
CA THR A 94 6.75 -4.71 -2.17
C THR A 94 7.24 -6.14 -1.98
N ARG A 95 8.47 -6.42 -2.45
CA ARG A 95 9.18 -7.64 -2.06
C ARG A 95 9.31 -7.71 -0.53
N GLY A 96 9.03 -8.89 0.04
CA GLY A 96 9.15 -9.14 1.47
C GLY A 96 7.98 -8.63 2.34
N GLY A 97 6.85 -8.21 1.75
CA GLY A 97 5.63 -7.88 2.49
C GLY A 97 5.68 -6.57 3.27
N ARG A 98 6.58 -5.66 2.92
CA ARG A 98 6.64 -4.31 3.54
C ARG A 98 5.60 -3.42 2.88
N HIS A 99 4.91 -2.60 3.68
CA HIS A 99 4.00 -1.58 3.17
C HIS A 99 4.71 -0.23 3.15
N ILE A 100 5.02 0.27 1.95
CA ILE A 100 5.76 1.51 1.75
C ILE A 100 4.90 2.50 0.99
N ILE A 101 4.70 3.68 1.57
CA ILE A 101 3.87 4.75 0.98
C ILE A 101 4.71 5.68 0.10
N ASP A 102 5.92 6.08 0.52
CA ASP A 102 6.84 6.90 -0.29
C ASP A 102 8.07 6.09 -0.71
N SER A 103 8.10 5.68 -1.98
CA SER A 103 9.16 4.83 -2.53
C SER A 103 10.25 5.60 -3.27
N ARG A 104 10.18 6.94 -3.37
CA ARG A 104 11.04 7.73 -4.28
C ARG A 104 12.54 7.52 -4.04
N ARG A 105 12.95 7.34 -2.78
CA ARG A 105 14.36 7.19 -2.37
C ARG A 105 14.83 5.74 -2.22
N LEU A 106 13.99 4.76 -2.52
CA LEU A 106 14.34 3.34 -2.40
C LEU A 106 15.20 2.85 -3.56
N ALA A 107 15.97 1.79 -3.29
CA ALA A 107 16.61 0.99 -4.33
C ALA A 107 15.54 0.26 -5.18
N GLU A 108 15.89 -0.09 -6.43
CA GLU A 108 14.96 -0.70 -7.39
C GLU A 108 14.34 -2.01 -6.88
N ASP A 109 15.10 -2.84 -6.17
CA ASP A 109 14.64 -4.12 -5.64
C ASP A 109 13.78 -4.00 -4.36
N GLU A 110 13.61 -2.77 -3.86
CA GLU A 110 12.71 -2.41 -2.77
C GLU A 110 11.47 -1.63 -3.25
N LYS A 111 11.40 -1.26 -4.54
CA LYS A 111 10.26 -0.52 -5.09
C LYS A 111 8.98 -1.37 -5.02
N PRO A 112 7.82 -0.72 -4.83
CA PRO A 112 6.54 -1.41 -4.90
C PRO A 112 6.24 -1.87 -6.33
N SER A 113 5.64 -3.05 -6.44
CA SER A 113 5.16 -3.59 -7.71
C SER A 113 3.68 -3.29 -7.97
N ILE A 114 2.89 -3.04 -6.91
CA ILE A 114 1.44 -2.77 -6.99
C ILE A 114 1.09 -1.73 -5.93
N LEU A 115 0.26 -0.76 -6.26
CA LEU A 115 -0.48 0.07 -5.29
C LEU A 115 -1.91 -0.46 -5.20
N VAL A 116 -2.35 -0.80 -3.99
CA VAL A 116 -3.69 -1.29 -3.69
C VAL A 116 -4.47 -0.16 -3.03
N LEU A 117 -5.54 0.26 -3.70
CA LEU A 117 -6.57 1.13 -3.13
C LEU A 117 -7.63 0.26 -2.48
N LEU A 118 -7.88 0.48 -1.18
CA LEU A 118 -8.98 -0.16 -0.48
C LEU A 118 -10.25 0.65 -0.70
N MET A 119 -11.32 -0.03 -1.12
CA MET A 119 -12.61 0.58 -1.43
C MET A 119 -13.61 0.36 -0.30
N ASP A 120 -13.13 0.13 0.92
CA ASP A 120 -13.96 -0.03 2.10
C ASP A 120 -14.56 1.33 2.51
N GLU A 121 -15.77 1.32 3.06
CA GLU A 121 -16.32 2.46 3.77
C GLU A 121 -15.73 2.52 5.18
N ALA A 122 -15.70 3.71 5.80
CA ALA A 122 -15.13 3.88 7.15
C ALA A 122 -15.80 2.98 8.22
N GLU A 123 -17.05 2.58 8.01
CA GLU A 123 -17.77 1.66 8.89
C GLU A 123 -17.30 0.20 8.76
N GLU A 124 -16.70 -0.16 7.62
CA GLU A 124 -16.16 -1.49 7.33
C GLU A 124 -14.71 -1.66 7.84
N GLU A 125 -14.06 -0.57 8.25
CA GLU A 125 -12.67 -0.60 8.67
C GLU A 125 -12.50 -1.34 10.02
N PRO A 126 -11.58 -2.33 10.11
CA PRO A 126 -11.31 -3.01 11.37
C PRO A 126 -10.78 -2.02 12.40
N ALA A 127 -11.25 -2.17 13.65
CA ALA A 127 -10.80 -1.34 14.75
C ALA A 127 -9.25 -1.36 14.85
N PRO A 128 -8.60 -0.18 15.02
CA PRO A 128 -7.15 -0.11 15.18
C PRO A 128 -6.67 -1.08 16.24
N LEU A 129 -5.61 -1.83 15.94
CA LEU A 129 -4.97 -2.67 16.95
C LEU A 129 -4.52 -1.79 18.11
N ALA A 130 -4.88 -2.20 19.33
CA ALA A 130 -4.42 -1.52 20.53
C ALA A 130 -2.88 -1.44 20.54
N PRO A 131 -2.28 -0.32 20.98
CA PRO A 131 -0.84 -0.09 20.85
C PRO A 131 0.05 -1.18 21.47
N ASP A 132 -0.45 -1.87 22.51
CA ASP A 132 0.21 -2.98 23.21
C ASP A 132 0.27 -4.29 22.38
N ARG A 133 -0.53 -4.37 21.31
CA ARG A 133 -0.58 -5.50 20.38
C ARG A 133 0.31 -5.34 19.16
N LEU A 134 0.84 -4.14 18.91
CA LEU A 134 1.73 -3.91 17.78
C LEU A 134 3.10 -4.57 18.03
N PRO A 135 3.73 -5.17 17.00
CA PRO A 135 5.11 -5.61 17.08
C PRO A 135 6.04 -4.46 17.50
N MET A 136 7.15 -4.78 18.18
CA MET A 136 8.21 -3.81 18.42
C MET A 136 8.72 -3.26 17.09
N LYS A 137 9.07 -1.96 17.07
CA LYS A 137 9.67 -1.32 15.91
C LYS A 137 10.98 -2.03 15.55
N ASP A 138 11.32 -2.07 14.26
CA ASP A 138 12.49 -2.82 13.78
C ASP A 138 13.81 -2.35 14.42
N ARG A 139 13.92 -1.06 14.76
CA ARG A 139 15.08 -0.54 15.52
C ARG A 139 15.18 -1.16 16.90
N ASP A 140 14.08 -1.17 17.64
CA ASP A 140 14.05 -1.70 19.00
C ASP A 140 14.24 -3.24 18.99
N LEU A 141 13.74 -3.92 17.96
CA LEU A 141 14.01 -5.33 17.74
C LEU A 141 15.50 -5.59 17.45
N ALA A 142 16.14 -4.77 16.61
CA ALA A 142 17.57 -4.92 16.33
C ALA A 142 18.41 -4.77 17.61
N ASP A 143 18.07 -3.79 18.46
CA ASP A 143 18.72 -3.58 19.75
C ASP A 143 18.49 -4.79 20.69
N LEU A 144 17.27 -5.34 20.72
CA LEU A 144 16.93 -6.55 21.48
C LEU A 144 17.73 -7.77 21.02
N LEU A 145 17.87 -7.97 19.71
CA LEU A 145 18.65 -9.07 19.13
C LEU A 145 20.14 -8.94 19.42
N ASN A 146 20.69 -7.72 19.37
CA ASN A 146 22.08 -7.46 19.77
C ASN A 146 22.31 -7.79 21.25
N ARG A 147 21.37 -7.42 22.12
CA ARG A 147 21.42 -7.77 23.54
C ARG A 147 21.36 -9.28 23.75
N ALA A 148 20.52 -10.00 22.99
CA ALA A 148 20.47 -11.46 23.01
C ALA A 148 21.79 -12.11 22.59
N ALA A 149 22.40 -11.63 21.50
CA ALA A 149 23.69 -12.11 21.05
C ALA A 149 24.78 -11.90 22.12
N ALA A 150 24.82 -10.73 22.76
CA ALA A 150 25.78 -10.43 23.83
C ALA A 150 25.66 -11.42 25.02
N VAL A 151 24.44 -11.71 25.47
CA VAL A 151 24.17 -12.67 26.54
C VAL A 151 24.62 -14.09 26.16
N ILE A 152 24.40 -14.52 24.91
CA ILE A 152 24.85 -15.82 24.41
C ILE A 152 26.38 -15.92 24.42
N THR A 153 27.08 -14.84 24.04
CA THR A 153 28.55 -14.83 23.95
C THR A 153 29.27 -14.73 25.30
N ALA A 154 28.58 -14.33 26.37
CA ALA A 154 29.15 -14.15 27.70
C ALA A 154 28.34 -14.86 28.82
N PRO A 155 28.22 -16.20 28.78
CA PRO A 155 27.32 -16.96 29.66
C PRO A 155 27.69 -16.93 31.15
N GLY A 156 28.91 -16.49 31.50
CA GLY A 156 29.40 -16.35 32.88
C GLY A 156 29.29 -14.93 33.47
N SER A 157 28.77 -13.98 32.71
CA SER A 157 28.44 -12.63 33.20
C SER A 157 27.29 -12.73 34.20
N GLU A 158 27.41 -12.13 35.39
CA GLU A 158 26.48 -12.26 36.54
C GLU A 158 25.04 -11.78 36.32
N ILE A 159 24.63 -11.42 35.11
CA ILE A 159 23.29 -10.91 34.85
C ILE A 159 22.31 -12.06 34.55
N ARG A 160 22.10 -12.95 35.53
CA ARG A 160 21.09 -14.03 35.43
C ARG A 160 19.66 -13.49 35.33
N SER A 161 19.36 -12.34 35.94
CA SER A 161 18.04 -11.69 35.88
C SER A 161 17.70 -11.22 34.46
N ASP A 162 18.68 -10.70 33.72
CA ASP A 162 18.43 -10.19 32.37
C ASP A 162 18.14 -11.28 31.33
N ARG A 163 18.51 -12.53 31.62
CA ARG A 163 18.36 -13.63 30.66
C ARG A 163 16.93 -14.12 30.56
N GLU A 164 16.21 -14.25 31.67
CA GLU A 164 14.81 -14.68 31.65
C GLU A 164 13.91 -13.57 31.07
N ASP A 165 14.10 -12.33 31.51
CA ASP A 165 13.39 -11.17 30.95
C ASP A 165 13.58 -11.04 29.43
N LEU A 166 14.79 -11.33 28.94
CA LEU A 166 15.11 -11.31 27.52
C LEU A 166 14.43 -12.45 26.75
N ILE A 167 14.38 -13.65 27.31
CA ILE A 167 13.67 -14.79 26.73
C ILE A 167 12.18 -14.48 26.64
N ASP A 168 11.58 -13.93 27.69
CA ASP A 168 10.16 -13.57 27.72
C ASP A 168 9.85 -12.48 26.71
N THR A 169 10.69 -11.45 26.62
CA THR A 169 10.54 -10.36 25.65
C THR A 169 10.64 -10.87 24.22
N LEU A 170 11.63 -11.72 23.91
CA LEU A 170 11.80 -12.33 22.58
C LEU A 170 10.63 -13.25 22.22
N THR A 171 10.13 -14.03 23.19
CA THR A 171 9.01 -14.96 22.98
C THR A 171 7.72 -14.19 22.74
N ALA A 172 7.45 -13.15 23.52
CA ALA A 172 6.30 -12.27 23.33
C ALA A 172 6.36 -11.57 21.98
N GLU A 173 7.53 -11.05 21.58
CA GLU A 173 7.70 -10.38 20.29
C GLU A 173 7.54 -11.34 19.11
N ALA A 174 8.08 -12.56 19.22
CA ALA A 174 7.86 -13.61 18.23
C ALA A 174 6.39 -13.99 18.10
N ALA A 175 5.65 -14.02 19.22
CA ALA A 175 4.21 -14.29 19.23
C ALA A 175 3.39 -13.17 18.58
N ARG A 176 3.79 -11.89 18.75
CA ARG A 176 3.15 -10.75 18.07
C ARG A 176 3.37 -10.79 16.56
N ARG A 177 4.58 -11.11 16.11
CA ARG A 177 4.95 -11.15 14.68
C ARG A 177 4.44 -12.36 13.89
N ARG A 178 3.93 -13.40 14.57
CA ARG A 178 3.35 -14.60 13.95
C ARG A 178 1.83 -14.51 13.73
N ARG A 179 1.18 -13.46 14.24
CA ARG A 179 -0.24 -13.20 14.07
C ARG A 179 -0.46 -12.29 12.88
#